data_AF-A0A0Q9KNU1-F1
#
_entry.id   AF-A0A0Q9KNU1-F1
#
_cell.length_a   1.000
_cell.length_b   1.000
_cell.length_c   1.000
_cell.angle_alpha   90.00
_cell.angle_beta   90.00
_cell.angle_gamma   90.00
#
_symmetry.space_group_name_H-M   'P 1'
#
loop_
_entity.id
_entity.type
_entity.pdbx_description
1 polymer ?
#
loop_
_entity_poly.entity_id
_entity_poly.type
_entity_poly.pdbx_seq_one_letter_code
_entity_poly.pdbx_strand_id
1 'polypeptide(L)'
;MLSLEEKLAIVESFPELERKNVSLGRINFHYEDSAYDKKTVVYHLHPNGNGFVYAEYIKGYATDSKGFINIRDFSAEELRDIIEKSIHSLTGQTSKKLPKLDTEQQEEHWIDEDGHLLVVTFVEDLWYIYAGSNLDCAFETYEEVQEYLEEEGFTKK
;
A
#
# COMPACT_ATOMS: atom_id res chain seq x y z
N MET A 1 -17.34 9.32 -7.42
CA MET A 1 -16.74 9.34 -8.78
C MET A 1 -16.14 10.72 -9.06
N LEU A 2 -14.82 10.78 -9.24
CA LEU A 2 -14.07 12.02 -9.50
C LEU A 2 -14.00 12.35 -10.99
N SER A 3 -13.87 13.63 -11.31
CA SER A 3 -13.59 14.17 -12.64
C SER A 3 -12.15 13.85 -13.08
N LEU A 4 -11.88 13.92 -14.38
CA LEU A 4 -10.51 13.74 -14.91
C LEU A 4 -9.51 14.71 -14.27
N GLU A 5 -9.90 15.97 -14.14
CA GLU A 5 -9.05 17.04 -13.59
C GLU A 5 -8.69 16.77 -12.12
N GLU A 6 -9.65 16.30 -11.33
CA GLU A 6 -9.43 15.92 -9.92
C GLU A 6 -8.46 14.74 -9.82
N LYS A 7 -8.65 13.70 -10.66
CA LYS A 7 -7.74 12.56 -10.68
C LYS A 7 -6.34 12.96 -11.13
N LEU A 8 -6.23 13.81 -12.15
CA LEU A 8 -4.95 14.35 -12.59
C LEU A 8 -4.27 15.14 -11.47
N ALA A 9 -4.99 16.01 -10.77
CA ALA A 9 -4.42 16.77 -9.66
C ALA A 9 -3.89 15.86 -8.54
N ILE A 10 -4.57 14.76 -8.25
CA ILE A 10 -4.10 13.76 -7.27
C ILE A 10 -2.85 13.06 -7.79
N VAL A 11 -2.86 12.57 -9.02
CA VAL A 11 -1.72 11.81 -9.59
C VAL A 11 -0.49 12.71 -9.79
N GLU A 12 -0.69 13.95 -10.25
CA GLU A 12 0.38 14.96 -10.43
C GLU A 12 0.88 15.50 -9.09
N SER A 13 0.20 15.22 -7.96
CA SER A 13 0.72 15.52 -6.62
C SER A 13 1.89 14.61 -6.21
N PHE A 14 2.11 13.50 -6.94
CA PHE A 14 3.25 12.60 -6.74
C PHE A 14 4.38 12.99 -7.70
N PRO A 15 5.44 13.70 -7.23
CA PRO A 15 6.50 14.21 -8.11
C PRO A 15 7.37 13.11 -8.73
N GLU A 16 7.29 11.90 -8.20
CA GLU A 16 8.00 10.72 -8.69
C GLU A 16 7.35 10.05 -9.91
N LEU A 17 6.13 10.47 -10.26
CA LEU A 17 5.41 9.95 -11.41
C LEU A 17 5.68 10.78 -12.66
N GLU A 18 6.21 10.14 -13.69
CA GLU A 18 6.36 10.72 -15.01
C GLU A 18 5.07 10.54 -15.83
N ARG A 19 4.47 11.67 -16.20
CA ARG A 19 3.30 11.71 -17.08
C ARG A 19 3.68 11.34 -18.52
N LYS A 20 3.07 10.27 -19.04
CA LYS A 20 3.17 9.84 -20.44
C LYS A 20 1.82 9.95 -21.13
N ASN A 21 1.71 10.91 -22.04
CA ASN A 21 0.53 11.06 -22.89
C ASN A 21 0.53 9.96 -23.96
N VAL A 22 -0.59 9.28 -24.15
CA VAL A 22 -0.75 8.24 -25.17
C VAL A 22 -1.88 8.60 -26.16
N SER A 23 -2.00 7.84 -27.24
CA SER A 23 -3.01 8.07 -28.27
C SER A 23 -4.44 8.04 -27.72
N LEU A 24 -5.33 8.85 -28.32
CA LEU A 24 -6.75 9.03 -27.94
C LEU A 24 -6.98 9.80 -26.63
N GLY A 25 -6.06 10.68 -26.25
CA GLY A 25 -6.23 11.54 -25.06
C GLY A 25 -6.15 10.80 -23.73
N ARG A 26 -5.62 9.56 -23.75
CA ARG A 26 -5.34 8.81 -22.52
C ARG A 26 -3.98 9.22 -21.96
N ILE A 27 -3.85 9.03 -20.65
CA ILE A 27 -2.65 9.41 -19.92
C ILE A 27 -2.21 8.21 -19.07
N ASN A 28 -0.93 7.91 -19.11
CA ASN A 28 -0.27 6.97 -18.21
C ASN A 28 0.66 7.74 -17.28
N PHE A 29 0.92 7.17 -16.10
CA PHE A 29 1.92 7.66 -15.17
C PHE A 29 2.87 6.54 -14.80
N HIS A 30 4.15 6.83 -14.93
CA HIS A 30 5.21 5.85 -14.78
C HIS A 30 6.11 6.26 -13.62
N TYR A 31 6.43 5.31 -12.76
CA TYR A 31 7.47 5.43 -11.76
C TYR A 31 8.78 4.87 -12.34
N GLU A 32 9.67 5.75 -12.78
CA GLU A 32 10.90 5.36 -13.49
C GLU A 32 11.96 4.74 -12.57
N ASP A 33 11.91 5.04 -11.27
CA ASP A 33 12.76 4.49 -10.20
C ASP A 33 12.28 3.13 -9.68
N SER A 34 11.36 2.45 -10.39
CA SER A 34 10.92 1.11 -9.98
C SER A 34 12.09 0.12 -9.92
N ALA A 35 12.12 -0.66 -8.84
CA ALA A 35 13.02 -1.80 -8.68
C ALA A 35 12.64 -3.01 -9.57
N TYR A 36 11.48 -2.96 -10.23
CA TYR A 36 10.98 -3.99 -11.13
C TYR A 36 10.98 -3.49 -12.58
N ASP A 37 10.84 -4.41 -13.54
CA ASP A 37 10.65 -4.07 -14.96
C ASP A 37 9.35 -3.26 -15.19
N LYS A 38 8.37 -3.46 -14.29
CA LYS A 38 7.08 -2.78 -14.31
C LYS A 38 7.19 -1.37 -13.73
N LYS A 39 7.09 -0.36 -14.60
CA LYS A 39 7.12 1.06 -14.21
C LYS A 39 5.76 1.75 -14.19
N THR A 40 4.73 1.15 -14.78
CA THR A 40 3.43 1.81 -14.92
C THR A 40 2.63 1.75 -13.62
N VAL A 41 2.39 2.90 -13.01
CA VAL A 41 1.56 3.06 -11.80
C VAL A 41 0.11 3.34 -12.20
N VAL A 42 -0.13 4.37 -13.03
CA VAL A 42 -1.46 4.66 -13.56
C VAL A 42 -1.48 4.32 -15.05
N TYR A 43 -2.46 3.54 -15.45
CA TYR A 43 -2.61 3.04 -16.81
C TYR A 43 -3.95 3.45 -17.41
N HIS A 44 -3.90 3.96 -18.65
CA HIS A 44 -5.06 4.29 -19.46
C HIS A 44 -6.08 5.18 -18.73
N LEU A 45 -5.60 6.23 -18.05
CA LEU A 45 -6.50 7.26 -17.52
C LEU A 45 -7.20 7.94 -18.69
N HIS A 46 -8.48 7.65 -18.83
CA HIS A 46 -9.32 8.09 -19.93
C HIS A 46 -9.97 9.43 -19.57
N PRO A 47 -10.25 10.30 -20.57
CA PRO A 47 -10.92 11.58 -20.34
C PRO A 47 -12.28 11.53 -19.63
N ASN A 48 -12.87 10.33 -19.49
CA ASN A 48 -14.14 10.12 -18.78
C ASN A 48 -13.92 9.87 -17.26
N GLY A 49 -12.67 9.99 -16.79
CA GLY A 49 -12.28 9.72 -15.41
C GLY A 49 -12.00 8.24 -15.11
N ASN A 50 -12.27 7.31 -16.02
CA ASN A 50 -11.91 5.90 -15.79
C ASN A 50 -10.41 5.66 -15.99
N GLY A 51 -9.82 4.74 -15.24
CA GLY A 51 -8.43 4.37 -15.39
C GLY A 51 -8.12 3.13 -14.57
N PHE A 52 -6.85 2.77 -14.57
CA PHE A 52 -6.36 1.61 -13.83
C PHE A 52 -5.12 1.99 -13.02
N VAL A 53 -4.98 1.44 -11.82
CA VAL A 53 -3.77 1.58 -11.01
C VAL A 53 -3.14 0.21 -10.81
N TYR A 54 -1.82 0.13 -10.85
CA TYR A 54 -1.10 -1.12 -10.63
C TYR A 54 -1.10 -1.49 -9.15
N ALA A 55 -1.48 -2.71 -8.82
CA ALA A 55 -1.64 -3.16 -7.45
C ALA A 55 -1.24 -4.64 -7.25
N GLU A 56 -0.46 -5.21 -8.16
CA GLU A 56 -0.07 -6.64 -8.13
C GLU A 56 0.61 -7.06 -6.82
N TYR A 57 1.48 -6.19 -6.27
CA TYR A 57 2.16 -6.47 -5.00
C TYR A 57 1.51 -5.80 -3.78
N ILE A 58 0.28 -5.30 -3.93
CA ILE A 58 -0.48 -4.70 -2.82
C ILE A 58 -1.47 -5.75 -2.31
N LYS A 59 -1.35 -6.15 -1.03
CA LYS A 59 -2.27 -7.09 -0.39
C LYS A 59 -3.64 -6.43 -0.16
N GLY A 60 -4.72 -7.20 -0.27
CA GLY A 60 -6.09 -6.75 0.02
C GLY A 60 -6.86 -6.15 -1.15
N TYR A 61 -6.25 -5.96 -2.32
CA TYR A 61 -6.92 -5.45 -3.51
C TYR A 61 -7.18 -6.54 -4.56
N ALA A 62 -8.41 -6.57 -5.08
CA ALA A 62 -8.75 -7.42 -6.22
C ALA A 62 -8.18 -6.83 -7.51
N THR A 63 -7.14 -7.47 -8.05
CA THR A 63 -6.50 -7.07 -9.31
C THR A 63 -6.91 -7.98 -10.47
N ASP A 64 -6.89 -7.43 -11.67
CA ASP A 64 -7.04 -8.20 -12.91
C ASP A 64 -5.81 -9.07 -13.19
N SER A 65 -5.85 -9.95 -14.20
CA SER A 65 -4.73 -10.82 -14.60
C SER A 65 -3.43 -10.09 -14.97
N LYS A 66 -3.48 -8.76 -15.11
CA LYS A 66 -2.32 -7.89 -15.38
C LYS A 66 -1.85 -7.10 -14.14
N GLY A 67 -2.43 -7.38 -12.97
CA GLY A 67 -2.08 -6.72 -11.71
C GLY A 67 -2.64 -5.31 -11.57
N PHE A 68 -3.75 -4.98 -12.25
CA PHE A 68 -4.35 -3.65 -12.23
C PHE A 68 -5.71 -3.64 -11.54
N ILE A 69 -5.99 -2.59 -10.79
CA ILE A 69 -7.31 -2.29 -10.21
C ILE A 69 -8.00 -1.16 -10.97
N ASN A 70 -9.31 -1.29 -11.16
CA ASN A 70 -10.11 -0.27 -11.82
C ASN A 70 -10.47 0.85 -10.84
N ILE A 71 -10.08 2.08 -11.16
CA ILE A 71 -10.28 3.26 -10.28
C ILE A 71 -11.51 4.09 -10.67
N ARG A 72 -12.47 3.53 -11.43
CA ARG A 72 -13.67 4.27 -11.87
C ARG A 72 -14.40 4.94 -10.72
N ASP A 73 -14.67 4.19 -9.65
CA ASP A 73 -15.53 4.63 -8.55
C ASP A 73 -14.78 5.23 -7.34
N PHE A 74 -13.45 5.19 -7.37
CA PHE A 74 -12.61 5.63 -6.26
C PHE A 74 -12.87 7.09 -5.87
N SER A 75 -12.89 7.33 -4.56
CA SER A 75 -12.81 8.66 -3.95
C SER A 75 -11.39 9.25 -4.08
N ALA A 76 -11.23 10.52 -3.73
CA ALA A 76 -9.94 11.21 -3.79
C ALA A 76 -8.91 10.55 -2.86
N GLU A 77 -9.38 10.14 -1.68
CA GLU A 77 -8.57 9.53 -0.63
C GLU A 77 -8.15 8.12 -1.04
N GLU A 78 -9.08 7.30 -1.51
CA GLU A 78 -8.78 5.95 -2.02
C GLU A 78 -7.83 5.99 -3.23
N LEU A 79 -8.02 6.96 -4.14
CA LEU A 79 -7.14 7.11 -5.31
C LEU A 79 -5.73 7.48 -4.88
N ARG A 80 -5.60 8.37 -3.89
CA ARG A 80 -4.30 8.76 -3.35
C ARG A 80 -3.62 7.57 -2.66
N ASP A 81 -4.34 6.85 -1.80
CA ASP A 81 -3.87 5.67 -1.08
C ASP A 81 -3.34 4.59 -2.03
N ILE A 82 -4.14 4.22 -3.05
CA ILE A 82 -3.73 3.16 -3.98
C ILE A 82 -2.51 3.54 -4.82
N ILE A 83 -2.38 4.82 -5.21
CA ILE A 83 -1.22 5.31 -5.97
C ILE A 83 0.03 5.26 -5.10
N GLU A 84 -0.05 5.72 -3.85
CA GLU A 84 1.06 5.68 -2.90
C GLU A 84 1.51 4.23 -2.63
N LYS A 85 0.56 3.34 -2.36
CA LYS A 85 0.83 1.91 -2.17
C LYS A 85 1.44 1.28 -3.42
N SER A 86 0.98 1.68 -4.61
CA SER A 86 1.52 1.21 -5.90
C SER A 86 2.97 1.61 -6.10
N ILE A 87 3.29 2.88 -5.86
CA ILE A 87 4.65 3.41 -5.89
C ILE A 87 5.53 2.64 -4.89
N HIS A 88 5.10 2.57 -3.63
CA HIS A 88 5.87 1.91 -2.57
C HIS A 88 6.13 0.43 -2.88
N SER A 89 5.11 -0.24 -3.41
CA SER A 89 5.19 -1.61 -3.92
C SER A 89 6.24 -1.76 -5.03
N LEU A 90 6.40 -0.75 -5.89
CA LEU A 90 7.30 -0.75 -7.04
C LEU A 90 8.73 -0.27 -6.73
N THR A 91 8.95 0.48 -5.65
CA THR A 91 10.29 0.92 -5.20
C THR A 91 11.14 -0.27 -4.72
N GLY A 92 10.53 -1.43 -4.48
CA GLY A 92 11.17 -2.59 -3.87
C GLY A 92 11.44 -2.32 -2.39
N GLN A 93 11.36 -3.35 -1.55
CA GLN A 93 11.75 -3.24 -0.15
C GLN A 93 13.22 -2.84 -0.03
N THR A 94 13.48 -1.54 -0.01
CA THR A 94 14.40 -0.99 0.97
C THR A 94 13.55 -0.29 1.98
N SER A 95 13.67 -0.77 3.21
CA SER A 95 13.18 -0.18 4.44
C SER A 95 13.55 1.32 4.52
N LYS A 96 12.81 2.18 3.82
CA LYS A 96 12.80 3.61 4.05
C LYS A 96 11.46 3.94 4.68
N LYS A 97 11.53 3.97 6.01
CA LYS A 97 10.69 4.80 6.86
C LYS A 97 10.22 6.04 6.06
N LEU A 98 8.94 6.11 5.74
CA LEU A 98 8.24 7.37 5.63
C LEU A 98 7.17 7.43 6.72
N PRO A 99 6.84 8.63 7.19
CA PRO A 99 6.18 8.85 8.47
C PRO A 99 4.75 8.33 8.38
N LYS A 100 4.34 7.60 9.43
CA LYS A 100 2.96 7.21 9.71
C LYS A 100 2.06 8.44 9.51
N LEU A 101 1.20 8.40 8.50
CA LEU A 101 -0.01 9.21 8.46
C LEU A 101 -1.10 8.36 9.10
N ASP A 102 -1.61 8.86 10.20
CA ASP A 102 -2.75 8.38 10.97
C ASP A 102 -3.85 7.76 10.09
N THR A 103 -4.02 6.45 10.21
CA THR A 103 -5.32 5.81 10.09
C THR A 103 -5.35 4.74 11.16
N GLU A 104 -6.33 4.82 12.05
CA GLU A 104 -6.55 3.96 13.22
C GLU A 104 -6.89 2.51 12.81
N GLN A 105 -5.96 1.86 12.11
CA GLN A 105 -5.79 0.42 12.14
C GLN A 105 -4.61 0.22 13.11
N GLN A 106 -4.88 -0.27 14.33
CA GLN A 106 -3.83 -0.53 15.33
C GLN A 106 -2.92 -1.65 14.82
N GLU A 107 -2.00 -1.30 13.93
CA GLU A 107 -0.89 -2.13 13.49
C GLU A 107 0.33 -1.74 14.32
N GLU A 108 0.72 -2.61 15.25
CA GLU A 108 1.85 -2.40 16.15
C GLU A 108 3.05 -3.21 15.69
N HIS A 109 4.22 -2.57 15.68
CA HIS A 109 5.45 -3.19 15.23
C HIS A 109 6.35 -3.46 16.43
N TRP A 110 6.82 -4.70 16.53
CA TRP A 110 7.65 -5.18 17.61
C TRP A 110 8.96 -5.75 17.05
N ILE A 111 10.08 -5.44 17.71
CA ILE A 111 11.43 -5.83 17.27
C ILE A 111 12.23 -6.46 18.42
N ASP A 112 12.90 -7.57 18.13
CA ASP A 112 13.82 -8.27 19.03
C ASP A 112 15.28 -7.77 18.87
N GLU A 113 16.18 -8.13 19.80
CA GLU A 113 17.61 -7.84 19.74
C GLU A 113 18.31 -8.37 18.48
N ASP A 114 17.85 -9.47 17.89
CA ASP A 114 18.38 -10.03 16.63
C ASP A 114 17.83 -9.32 15.37
N GLY A 115 16.88 -8.38 15.54
CA GLY A 115 16.29 -7.58 14.47
C GLY A 115 15.09 -8.22 13.77
N HIS A 116 14.54 -9.31 14.33
CA HIS A 116 13.28 -9.89 13.88
C HIS A 116 12.12 -8.92 14.09
N LEU A 117 11.20 -8.83 13.12
CA LEU A 117 10.05 -7.92 13.16
C LEU A 117 8.75 -8.72 13.23
N LEU A 118 7.97 -8.46 14.28
CA LEU A 118 6.59 -8.92 14.41
C LEU A 118 5.63 -7.76 14.18
N VAL A 119 4.52 -8.06 13.51
CA VAL A 119 3.43 -7.10 13.25
C VAL A 119 2.18 -7.61 13.95
N VAL A 120 1.68 -6.83 14.89
CA VAL A 120 0.44 -7.11 15.62
C VAL A 120 -0.68 -6.33 14.95
N THR A 121 -1.78 -6.98 14.60
CA THR A 121 -2.95 -6.35 13.99
C THR A 121 -4.22 -6.76 14.72
N PHE A 122 -5.14 -5.83 14.96
CA PHE A 122 -6.45 -6.13 15.53
C PHE A 122 -7.51 -6.24 14.44
N VAL A 123 -8.13 -7.42 14.28
CA VAL A 123 -9.12 -7.73 13.24
C VAL A 123 -10.25 -8.56 13.84
N GLU A 124 -11.50 -8.12 13.67
CA GLU A 124 -12.70 -8.87 14.09
C GLU A 124 -12.62 -9.37 15.55
N ASP A 125 -12.28 -8.48 16.48
CA ASP A 125 -12.13 -8.76 17.92
C ASP A 125 -10.95 -9.67 18.32
N LEU A 126 -10.10 -10.06 17.37
CA LEU A 126 -8.89 -10.84 17.64
C LEU A 126 -7.61 -10.06 17.30
N TRP A 127 -6.57 -10.33 18.07
CA TRP A 127 -5.22 -9.86 17.83
C TRP A 127 -4.44 -10.91 17.06
N TYR A 128 -3.83 -10.53 15.95
CA TYR A 128 -3.01 -11.41 15.12
C TYR A 128 -1.57 -10.92 15.13
N ILE A 129 -0.63 -11.82 15.35
CA ILE A 129 0.81 -11.55 15.28
C ILE A 129 1.36 -12.19 14.02
N TYR A 130 2.05 -11.40 13.20
CA TYR A 130 2.64 -11.82 11.94
C TYR A 130 4.17 -11.73 11.99
N ALA A 131 4.83 -12.81 11.64
CA ALA A 131 6.26 -12.84 11.31
C ALA A 131 6.42 -12.61 9.79
N GLY A 132 6.50 -11.34 9.40
CA GLY A 132 6.58 -10.94 7.99
C GLY A 132 5.28 -11.21 7.21
N SER A 133 5.20 -12.31 6.47
CA SER A 133 3.99 -12.70 5.72
C SER A 133 3.27 -13.92 6.28
N ASN A 134 3.83 -14.56 7.30
CA ASN A 134 3.22 -15.72 7.96
C ASN A 134 2.51 -15.28 9.23
N LEU A 135 1.30 -15.81 9.44
CA LEU A 135 0.64 -15.70 10.73
C LEU A 135 1.41 -16.56 11.73
N ASP A 136 1.82 -15.94 12.83
CA ASP A 136 2.56 -16.58 13.90
C ASP A 136 1.60 -17.10 14.98
N CYS A 137 0.86 -16.18 15.60
CA CYS A 137 -0.09 -16.45 16.67
C CYS A 137 -1.32 -15.54 16.60
N ALA A 138 -2.41 -15.94 17.25
CA ALA A 138 -3.60 -15.11 17.43
C ALA A 138 -4.10 -15.18 18.87
N PHE A 139 -4.54 -14.05 19.41
CA PHE A 139 -4.94 -13.88 20.80
C PHE A 139 -6.27 -13.13 20.89
N GLU A 140 -7.02 -13.37 21.97
CA GLU A 140 -8.30 -12.71 22.22
C GLU A 140 -8.10 -11.37 22.94
N THR A 141 -7.02 -11.24 23.72
CA THR A 141 -6.72 -10.03 24.49
C THR A 141 -5.35 -9.43 24.15
N TYR A 142 -5.23 -8.12 24.28
CA TYR A 142 -3.98 -7.40 24.06
C TYR A 142 -2.94 -7.72 25.15
N GLU A 143 -3.38 -8.05 26.36
CA GLU A 143 -2.49 -8.42 27.47
C GLU A 143 -1.69 -9.68 27.13
N GLU A 144 -2.34 -10.71 26.58
CA GLU A 144 -1.67 -11.94 26.12
C GLU A 144 -0.66 -11.67 24.99
N VAL A 145 -0.97 -10.75 24.09
CA VAL A 145 -0.05 -10.33 23.02
C VAL A 145 1.20 -9.70 23.61
N GLN A 146 1.05 -8.80 24.59
CA GLN A 146 2.18 -8.17 25.25
C GLN A 146 3.04 -9.18 25.99
N GLU A 147 2.43 -10.06 26.79
CA GLU A 147 3.15 -11.09 27.53
C GLU A 147 3.95 -11.98 26.59
N TYR A 148 3.35 -12.47 25.50
CA TYR A 148 4.04 -13.26 24.49
C TYR A 148 5.25 -12.53 23.89
N LEU A 149 5.07 -11.26 23.51
CA LEU A 149 6.14 -10.47 22.89
C LEU A 149 7.27 -10.17 23.87
N GLU A 150 6.95 -9.86 25.12
CA GLU A 150 7.93 -9.62 26.18
C GLU A 150 8.70 -10.90 26.55
N GLU A 151 8.02 -12.06 26.60
CA GLU A 151 8.66 -13.36 26.85
C GLU A 151 9.61 -13.77 25.71
N GLU A 152 9.25 -13.48 24.46
CA GLU A 152 10.08 -13.75 23.29
C GLU A 152 11.18 -12.69 23.06
N GLY A 153 11.28 -11.67 23.93
CA GLY A 153 12.33 -10.65 23.87
C GLY A 153 12.03 -9.48 22.92
N PHE A 154 10.83 -9.41 22.36
CA PHE A 154 10.42 -8.33 21.48
C PHE A 154 10.10 -7.05 22.26
N THR A 155 10.47 -5.92 21.69
CA THR A 155 10.20 -4.58 22.23
C THR A 155 9.45 -3.72 21.23
N LYS A 156 8.53 -2.89 21.74
CA LYS A 156 7.72 -2.01 20.91
C LYS A 156 8.57 -0.92 20.25
N LYS A 157 8.34 -0.69 18.96
CA LYS A 157 9.09 0.27 18.12
C LYS A 157 8.41 1.62 17.91
#